data_AF-A0A8S0FE09-F1
#
_entry.id   AF-A0A8S0FE09-F1
#
_cell.length_a   1.000
_cell.length_b   1.000
_cell.length_c   1.000
_cell.angle_alpha   90.00
_cell.angle_beta   90.00
_cell.angle_gamma   90.00
#
_symmetry.space_group_name_H-M   'P 1'
#
loop_
_entity.id
_entity.type
_entity.pdbx_description
1 polymer ?
#
loop_
_entity_poly.entity_id
_entity_poly.type
_entity_poly.pdbx_seq_one_letter_code
_entity_poly.pdbx_strand_id
1 'polypeptide(L)'
;MGMLQQPRPFFMIFFVELWERFGYYGVQGVLAVFFVKQLGFSQEQAFVTFGAFAALVYGLISIGGYVGDHLLGTKRTIVLGALVLAIGYFMTGMSLLKPDLIFIALGTIAVGNGLFKANPASLLSKCYPPKDPRLDGAFTLFYMSINIGSLIALSLAPVIGMT
;
A
#
# COMPACT_ATOMS: atom_id res chain seq x y z
N MET A 1 19.37 -19.60 -2.93
CA MET A 1 17.95 -19.97 -2.78
C MET A 1 17.15 -19.19 -3.81
N GLY A 2 16.45 -19.86 -4.72
CA GLY A 2 15.70 -19.20 -5.81
C GLY A 2 14.22 -18.98 -5.46
N MET A 3 13.56 -18.02 -6.13
CA MET A 3 12.13 -17.70 -5.94
C MET A 3 11.21 -18.94 -6.02
N LEU A 4 11.52 -19.88 -6.91
CA LEU A 4 10.75 -21.11 -7.13
C LEU A 4 10.84 -22.14 -5.97
N GLN A 5 11.77 -21.97 -5.03
CA GLN A 5 11.95 -22.87 -3.88
C GLN A 5 11.11 -22.48 -2.66
N GLN A 6 10.39 -21.36 -2.75
CA GLN A 6 9.56 -20.85 -1.67
C GLN A 6 8.19 -21.54 -1.62
N PRO A 7 7.57 -21.67 -0.43
CA PRO A 7 6.29 -22.32 -0.26
C PRO A 7 5.16 -21.50 -0.90
N ARG A 8 4.04 -22.14 -1.25
CA ARG A 8 2.89 -21.47 -1.91
C ARG A 8 2.39 -20.19 -1.21
N PRO A 9 2.29 -20.13 0.14
CA PRO A 9 1.88 -18.90 0.83
C PRO A 9 2.81 -17.71 0.59
N PHE A 10 4.10 -17.93 0.34
CA PHE A 10 5.03 -16.84 0.02
C PHE A 10 4.62 -16.11 -1.26
N PHE A 11 4.25 -16.83 -2.32
CA PHE A 11 3.86 -16.20 -3.58
C PHE A 11 2.63 -15.32 -3.42
N MET A 12 1.64 -15.78 -2.63
CA MET A 12 0.47 -14.97 -2.31
C MET A 12 0.88 -13.66 -1.62
N ILE A 13 1.73 -13.74 -0.59
CA ILE A 13 2.20 -12.56 0.16
C ILE A 13 3.01 -11.63 -0.74
N PHE A 14 3.89 -12.19 -1.58
CA PHE A 14 4.70 -11.45 -2.54
C PHE A 14 3.84 -10.63 -3.50
N PHE A 15 2.84 -11.25 -4.15
CA PHE A 15 1.99 -10.54 -5.10
C PHE A 15 1.09 -9.52 -4.42
N VAL A 16 0.56 -9.86 -3.24
CA VAL A 16 -0.27 -8.96 -2.46
C VAL A 16 0.52 -7.70 -2.04
N GLU A 17 1.77 -7.84 -1.59
CA GLU A 17 2.64 -6.70 -1.29
C GLU A 17 3.02 -5.91 -2.55
N LEU A 18 3.35 -6.59 -3.65
CA LEU A 18 3.69 -5.95 -4.93
C LEU A 18 2.55 -5.05 -5.42
N TRP A 19 1.32 -5.57 -5.45
CA TRP A 19 0.17 -4.82 -5.94
C TRP A 19 -0.26 -3.69 -5.01
N GLU A 20 -0.14 -3.89 -3.69
CA GLU A 20 -0.39 -2.83 -2.73
C GLU A 20 0.61 -1.67 -2.90
N ARG A 21 1.90 -1.99 -3.05
CA ARG A 21 2.93 -0.97 -3.33
C ARG A 21 2.70 -0.28 -4.68
N PHE A 22 2.30 -1.04 -5.69
CA PHE A 22 1.93 -0.46 -6.99
C PHE A 22 0.80 0.57 -6.84
N GLY A 23 -0.30 0.22 -6.19
CA GLY A 23 -1.43 1.13 -5.98
C GLY A 23 -1.06 2.36 -5.16
N TYR A 24 -0.32 2.16 -4.06
CA TYR A 24 0.11 3.23 -3.17
C TYR A 24 0.99 4.26 -3.89
N TYR A 25 2.06 3.81 -4.55
CA TYR A 25 2.97 4.70 -5.27
C TYR A 25 2.32 5.28 -6.53
N GLY A 26 1.36 4.59 -7.15
CA GLY A 26 0.62 5.09 -8.29
C GLY A 26 -0.19 6.33 -7.93
N VAL A 27 -0.98 6.26 -6.86
CA VAL A 27 -1.69 7.43 -6.32
C VAL A 27 -0.69 8.51 -5.91
N GLN A 28 0.34 8.14 -5.15
CA GLN A 28 1.33 9.09 -4.64
C GLN A 28 2.02 9.88 -5.77
N GLY A 29 2.29 9.24 -6.91
CA GLY A 29 2.95 9.86 -8.06
C GLY A 29 2.11 10.89 -8.80
N VAL A 30 0.78 10.79 -8.75
CA VAL A 30 -0.14 11.72 -9.44
C VAL A 30 -0.83 12.72 -8.51
N LEU A 31 -0.79 12.49 -7.20
CA LEU A 31 -1.61 13.22 -6.23
C LEU A 31 -1.31 14.72 -6.16
N ALA A 32 -0.03 15.10 -6.19
CA ALA A 32 0.35 16.52 -6.17
C ALA A 32 -0.16 17.26 -7.41
N VAL A 33 -0.05 16.63 -8.59
CA VAL A 33 -0.57 17.18 -9.85
C VAL A 33 -2.10 17.29 -9.79
N PHE A 34 -2.78 16.28 -9.22
CA PHE A 34 -4.22 16.31 -9.03
C PHE A 34 -4.66 17.50 -8.16
N PHE A 35 -4.03 17.72 -7.00
CA PHE A 35 -4.36 18.86 -6.13
C PHE A 35 -4.21 20.21 -6.83
N VAL A 36 -3.11 20.41 -7.56
CA VAL A 36 -2.89 21.67 -8.26
C VAL A 36 -3.85 21.84 -9.44
N LYS A 37 -3.97 20.83 -10.31
CA LYS A 37 -4.76 20.95 -11.55
C LYS A 37 -6.27 20.86 -11.34
N GLN A 38 -6.74 19.97 -10.46
CA GLN A 38 -8.18 19.69 -10.30
C GLN A 38 -8.82 20.45 -9.13
N LEU A 39 -8.05 20.75 -8.07
CA LEU A 39 -8.55 21.51 -6.92
C LEU A 39 -8.06 22.95 -6.86
N GLY A 40 -7.15 23.36 -7.76
CA GLY A 40 -6.60 24.72 -7.79
C GLY A 40 -5.70 25.05 -6.58
N PHE A 41 -5.15 24.03 -5.92
CA PHE A 41 -4.28 24.24 -4.76
C PHE A 41 -2.98 24.95 -5.16
N SER A 42 -2.47 25.79 -4.26
CA SER A 42 -1.08 26.23 -4.36
C SER A 42 -0.13 25.04 -4.17
N GLN A 43 1.11 25.17 -4.65
CA GLN A 43 2.12 24.13 -4.46
C GLN A 43 2.38 23.86 -2.97
N GLU A 44 2.36 24.89 -2.13
CA GLU A 44 2.48 24.77 -0.69
C GLU A 44 1.32 23.96 -0.09
N GLN A 45 0.07 24.29 -0.45
CA GLN A 45 -1.11 23.55 0.01
C GLN A 45 -1.07 22.09 -0.41
N ALA A 46 -0.64 21.80 -1.64
CA ALA A 46 -0.48 20.44 -2.14
C ALA A 46 0.55 19.66 -1.31
N PHE A 47 1.71 20.25 -1.00
CA PHE A 47 2.73 19.62 -0.17
C PHE A 47 2.27 19.38 1.28
N VAL A 48 1.62 20.36 1.91
CA VAL A 48 1.10 20.22 3.28
C VAL A 48 0.05 19.11 3.33
N THR A 49 -0.88 19.09 2.39
CA THR A 49 -1.94 18.07 2.32
C THR A 49 -1.35 16.68 2.09
N PHE A 50 -0.37 16.57 1.19
CA PHE A 50 0.36 15.33 0.95
C PHE A 50 1.10 14.85 2.20
N GLY A 51 1.78 15.77 2.91
CA GLY A 51 2.47 15.46 4.16
C GLY A 51 1.53 14.95 5.25
N ALA A 52 0.35 15.57 5.38
CA ALA A 52 -0.69 15.12 6.30
C ALA A 52 -1.19 13.70 5.96
N PHE A 53 -1.43 13.42 4.67
CA PHE A 53 -1.78 12.08 4.22
C PHE A 53 -0.69 11.05 4.55
N ALA A 54 0.58 11.35 4.26
CA ALA A 54 1.70 10.47 4.58
C ALA A 54 1.81 10.22 6.10
N ALA A 55 1.67 11.26 6.92
CA ALA A 55 1.70 11.14 8.37
C ALA A 55 0.58 10.22 8.89
N LEU A 56 -0.63 10.33 8.35
CA LEU A 56 -1.74 9.44 8.70
C LEU A 56 -1.47 8.00 8.29
N VAL A 57 -0.98 7.76 7.07
CA VAL A 57 -0.61 6.43 6.59
C VAL A 57 0.37 5.76 7.56
N TYR A 58 1.46 6.44 7.92
CA TYR A 58 2.47 5.89 8.84
C TYR A 58 1.95 5.75 10.27
N GLY A 59 1.17 6.71 10.76
CA GLY A 59 0.62 6.69 12.12
C GLY A 59 -0.35 5.52 12.35
N LEU A 60 -1.15 5.16 11.34
CA LEU A 60 -2.14 4.09 11.45
C LEU A 60 -1.54 2.67 11.36
N ILE A 61 -0.28 2.51 10.95
CA ILE A 61 0.39 1.19 10.85
C ILE A 61 0.40 0.48 12.21
N SER A 62 0.75 1.20 13.28
CA SER A 62 0.82 0.63 14.63
C SER A 62 -0.54 0.08 15.09
N ILE A 63 -1.62 0.78 14.74
CA ILE A 63 -2.99 0.34 15.05
C ILE A 63 -3.32 -0.93 14.29
N GLY A 64 -3.03 -1.00 13.00
CA GLY A 64 -3.28 -2.21 12.21
C GLY A 64 -2.43 -3.42 12.62
N GLY A 65 -1.21 -3.18 13.12
CA GLY A 65 -0.38 -4.22 13.76
C GLY A 65 -1.06 -4.79 15.00
N TYR A 66 -1.52 -3.93 15.91
CA TYR A 66 -2.26 -4.36 17.10
C TYR A 66 -3.51 -5.16 16.75
N VAL A 67 -4.32 -4.67 15.79
CA VAL A 67 -5.52 -5.37 15.30
C VAL A 67 -5.17 -6.74 14.73
N GLY A 68 -4.07 -6.82 13.98
CA GLY A 68 -3.52 -8.05 13.41
C GLY A 68 -3.09 -9.09 14.43
N ASP A 69 -2.41 -8.65 15.48
CA ASP A 69 -1.82 -9.57 16.46
C ASP A 69 -2.80 -9.97 17.58
N HIS A 70 -3.74 -9.09 17.95
CA HIS A 70 -4.56 -9.29 19.16
C HIS A 70 -6.07 -9.41 18.92
N LEU A 71 -6.62 -8.85 17.84
CA LEU A 71 -8.08 -8.78 17.65
C LEU A 71 -8.59 -9.74 16.57
N LEU A 72 -8.10 -9.62 15.35
CA LEU A 72 -8.67 -10.32 14.18
C LEU A 72 -7.79 -11.45 13.66
N GLY A 73 -6.48 -11.39 13.94
CA GLY A 73 -5.49 -12.27 13.34
C GLY A 73 -4.97 -11.75 12.00
N THR A 74 -3.67 -11.93 11.77
CA THR A 74 -2.91 -11.36 10.65
C THR A 74 -3.56 -11.57 9.28
N LYS A 75 -4.06 -12.79 8.99
CA LYS A 75 -4.72 -13.09 7.69
C LYS A 75 -5.97 -12.27 7.45
N ARG A 76 -6.85 -12.15 8.46
CA ARG A 76 -8.13 -11.42 8.33
C ARG A 76 -7.89 -9.92 8.21
N THR A 77 -6.92 -9.39 8.96
CA THR A 77 -6.55 -7.98 8.90
C THR A 77 -5.97 -7.60 7.54
N ILE A 78 -5.16 -8.47 6.90
CA ILE A 78 -4.69 -8.26 5.52
C ILE A 78 -5.86 -8.16 4.54
N VAL A 79 -6.81 -9.10 4.59
CA VAL A 79 -7.96 -9.11 3.68
C VAL A 79 -8.83 -7.87 3.88
N LEU A 80 -9.10 -7.50 5.14
CA LEU A 80 -9.85 -6.28 5.45
C LEU A 80 -9.14 -5.04 4.94
N GLY A 81 -7.83 -4.91 5.21
CA GLY A 81 -7.02 -3.81 4.71
C GLY A 81 -7.00 -3.72 3.19
N ALA A 82 -6.87 -4.86 2.49
CA ALA A 82 -6.91 -4.92 1.04
C ALA A 82 -8.27 -4.49 0.46
N LEU A 83 -9.38 -4.89 1.08
CA LEU A 83 -10.72 -4.45 0.67
C LEU A 83 -10.90 -2.94 0.86
N VAL A 84 -10.46 -2.40 2.01
CA VAL A 84 -10.52 -0.96 2.29
C VAL A 84 -9.64 -0.19 1.31
N LEU A 85 -8.44 -0.66 1.01
CA LEU A 85 -7.55 -0.08 -0.01
C LEU A 85 -8.20 -0.09 -1.40
N ALA A 86 -8.82 -1.20 -1.80
CA ALA A 86 -9.50 -1.30 -3.10
C ALA A 86 -10.63 -0.26 -3.23
N ILE A 87 -11.43 -0.07 -2.17
CA ILE A 87 -12.45 0.98 -2.13
C ILE A 87 -11.81 2.36 -2.25
N GLY A 88 -10.75 2.62 -1.48
CA GLY A 88 -10.03 3.89 -1.53
C GLY A 88 -9.48 4.21 -2.93
N TYR A 89 -8.83 3.25 -3.59
CA TYR A 89 -8.32 3.43 -4.95
C TYR A 89 -9.43 3.63 -5.98
N PHE A 90 -10.56 2.92 -5.83
CA PHE A 90 -11.73 3.12 -6.67
C PHE A 90 -12.28 4.55 -6.52
N MET A 91 -12.37 5.05 -5.28
CA MET A 91 -12.79 6.42 -5.00
C MET A 91 -11.81 7.47 -5.57
N THR A 92 -10.50 7.20 -5.57
CA THR A 92 -9.51 8.04 -6.26
C THR A 92 -9.77 8.08 -7.77
N GLY A 93 -10.16 6.97 -8.40
CA GLY A 93 -10.55 6.98 -9.81
C GLY A 93 -11.80 7.83 -10.05
N MET A 94 -12.82 7.70 -9.18
CA MET A 94 -14.04 8.50 -9.24
C MET A 94 -13.82 10.00 -8.99
N SER A 95 -12.73 10.38 -8.31
CA SER A 95 -12.43 11.79 -8.06
C SER A 95 -12.08 12.56 -9.33
N LEU A 96 -11.83 11.87 -10.46
CA LEU A 96 -11.73 12.53 -11.76
C LEU A 96 -13.04 13.16 -12.22
N LEU A 97 -14.19 12.60 -11.81
CA LEU A 97 -15.52 13.16 -12.11
C LEU A 97 -16.01 14.10 -11.01
N LYS A 98 -15.63 13.83 -9.75
CA LYS A 98 -15.98 14.64 -8.58
C LYS A 98 -14.75 14.89 -7.70
N PRO A 99 -13.98 15.97 -7.97
CA PRO A 99 -12.68 16.19 -7.34
C PRO A 99 -12.67 16.14 -5.81
N ASP A 100 -13.71 16.64 -5.15
CA ASP A 100 -13.82 16.66 -3.67
C ASP A 100 -13.79 15.27 -3.02
N LEU A 101 -14.08 14.20 -3.79
CA LEU A 101 -14.06 12.83 -3.30
C LEU A 101 -12.65 12.38 -2.88
N ILE A 102 -11.61 13.04 -3.39
CA ILE A 102 -10.21 12.66 -3.16
C ILE A 102 -9.87 12.61 -1.66
N PHE A 103 -10.40 13.51 -0.84
CA PHE A 103 -10.07 13.54 0.59
C PHE A 103 -10.64 12.33 1.33
N ILE A 104 -11.84 11.89 0.97
CA ILE A 104 -12.44 10.67 1.51
C ILE A 104 -11.63 9.46 1.02
N ALA A 105 -11.27 9.43 -0.27
CA ALA A 105 -10.44 8.38 -0.84
C ALA A 105 -9.10 8.24 -0.09
N LEU A 106 -8.40 9.34 0.16
CA LEU A 106 -7.13 9.35 0.90
C LEU A 106 -7.29 8.90 2.36
N GLY A 107 -8.36 9.31 3.04
CA GLY A 107 -8.66 8.83 4.39
C GLY A 107 -8.90 7.31 4.41
N THR A 108 -9.68 6.80 3.45
CA THR A 108 -9.92 5.37 3.27
C THR A 108 -8.62 4.62 2.97
N ILE A 109 -7.77 5.14 2.07
CA ILE A 109 -6.45 4.56 1.76
C ILE A 109 -5.57 4.53 3.01
N ALA A 110 -5.54 5.60 3.82
CA ALA A 110 -4.73 5.65 5.03
C ALA A 110 -5.15 4.55 6.03
N VAL A 111 -6.46 4.37 6.25
CA VAL A 111 -6.99 3.29 7.11
C VAL A 111 -6.66 1.92 6.55
N GLY A 112 -6.89 1.72 5.25
CA GLY A 112 -6.58 0.45 4.58
C GLY A 112 -5.09 0.11 4.66
N ASN A 113 -4.22 1.10 4.48
CA ASN A 113 -2.76 0.94 4.60
C ASN A 113 -2.36 0.60 6.03
N GLY A 114 -2.94 1.29 7.01
CA GLY A 114 -2.70 1.01 8.43
C GLY A 114 -2.99 -0.45 8.78
N LEU A 115 -4.17 -0.94 8.40
CA LEU A 115 -4.57 -2.34 8.59
C LEU A 115 -3.68 -3.31 7.82
N PHE A 116 -3.33 -3.00 6.57
CA PHE A 116 -2.56 -3.91 5.74
C PHE A 116 -1.09 -3.98 6.17
N LYS A 117 -0.39 -2.86 6.33
CA LYS A 117 1.07 -2.77 6.23
C LYS A 117 1.86 -3.58 7.24
N ALA A 118 1.39 -3.68 8.49
CA ALA A 118 2.09 -4.42 9.54
C ALA A 118 1.97 -5.96 9.39
N ASN A 119 1.04 -6.44 8.58
CA ASN A 119 0.59 -7.82 8.64
C ASN A 119 1.27 -8.79 7.63
N PRO A 120 1.57 -8.43 6.37
CA PRO A 120 2.21 -9.34 5.40
C PRO A 120 3.55 -9.91 5.89
N ALA A 121 4.41 -9.07 6.48
CA ALA A 121 5.69 -9.51 7.04
C ALA A 121 5.51 -10.46 8.25
N SER A 122 4.53 -10.17 9.12
CA SER A 122 4.15 -11.04 10.24
C SER A 122 3.56 -12.38 9.75
N LEU A 123 2.77 -12.36 8.67
CA LEU A 123 2.24 -13.59 8.07
C LEU A 123 3.34 -14.40 7.40
N LEU A 124 4.30 -13.72 6.77
CA LEU A 124 5.42 -14.36 6.09
C LEU A 124 6.26 -15.15 7.08
N SER A 125 6.64 -14.56 8.22
CA SER A 125 7.43 -15.26 9.24
C SER A 125 6.70 -16.49 9.80
N LYS A 126 5.38 -16.40 9.97
CA LYS A 126 4.53 -17.52 10.43
C LYS A 126 4.39 -18.66 9.40
N CYS A 127 4.78 -18.45 8.15
CA CYS A 127 4.70 -19.46 7.08
C CYS A 127 5.94 -20.37 7.01
N TYR A 128 6.99 -20.10 7.80
CA TYR A 128 8.20 -20.91 7.85
C TYR A 128 8.37 -21.52 9.24
N PRO A 129 8.81 -22.79 9.34
CA PRO A 129 9.21 -23.38 10.61
C PRO A 129 10.36 -22.61 11.27
N PRO A 130 10.52 -22.70 12.60
CA PRO A 130 11.67 -22.13 13.30
C PRO A 130 12.99 -22.62 12.69
N LYS A 131 13.93 -21.69 12.45
CA LYS A 131 15.26 -21.94 11.85
C LYS A 131 15.24 -22.46 10.40
N ASP A 132 14.15 -22.27 9.64
CA ASP A 132 14.15 -22.59 8.21
C ASP A 132 15.13 -21.66 7.45
N PRO A 133 16.17 -22.21 6.77
CA PRO A 133 17.17 -21.40 6.06
C PRO A 133 16.61 -20.61 4.86
N ARG A 134 15.35 -20.86 4.47
CA ARG A 134 14.68 -20.14 3.38
C ARG A 134 14.11 -18.79 3.80
N LEU A 135 13.94 -18.56 5.11
CA LEU A 135 13.22 -17.41 5.63
C LEU A 135 13.91 -16.08 5.25
N ASP A 136 15.22 -16.00 5.38
CA ASP A 136 15.99 -14.79 5.03
C ASP A 136 15.89 -14.49 3.53
N GLY A 137 15.96 -15.54 2.70
CA GLY A 137 15.72 -15.42 1.26
C GLY A 137 14.30 -14.98 0.94
N ALA A 138 13.31 -15.44 1.71
CA ALA A 138 11.92 -15.04 1.54
C ALA A 138 11.70 -13.56 1.88
N PHE A 139 12.32 -13.05 2.97
CA PHE A 139 12.30 -11.63 3.28
C PHE A 139 13.01 -10.80 2.21
N THR A 140 14.13 -11.27 1.68
CA THR A 140 14.85 -10.60 0.57
C THR A 140 13.94 -10.46 -0.65
N LEU A 141 13.27 -11.54 -1.07
CA LEU A 141 12.33 -11.49 -2.19
C LEU A 141 11.11 -10.62 -1.86
N PHE A 142 10.61 -10.65 -0.62
CA PHE A 142 9.53 -9.79 -0.16
C PHE A 142 9.90 -8.31 -0.30
N TYR A 143 11.10 -7.89 0.12
CA TYR A 143 11.58 -6.53 -0.10
C TYR A 143 11.73 -6.19 -1.59
N MET A 144 12.16 -7.14 -2.43
CA MET A 144 12.19 -6.92 -3.87
C MET A 144 10.79 -6.69 -4.47
N SER A 145 9.75 -7.36 -3.96
CA SER A 145 8.36 -7.14 -4.40
C SER A 145 7.94 -5.67 -4.22
N ILE A 146 8.38 -5.04 -3.13
CA ILE A 146 8.12 -3.64 -2.83
C ILE A 146 8.76 -2.73 -3.87
N ASN A 147 10.05 -2.95 -4.15
CA ASN A 147 10.78 -2.16 -5.13
C ASN A 147 10.20 -2.33 -6.53
N ILE A 148 9.83 -3.56 -6.93
CA ILE A 148 9.22 -3.84 -8.23
C ILE A 148 7.89 -3.10 -8.37
N GLY A 149 6.99 -3.22 -7.38
CA GLY A 149 5.69 -2.54 -7.40
C GLY A 149 5.84 -1.02 -7.51
N SER A 150 6.78 -0.45 -6.73
CA SER A 150 7.08 0.98 -6.72
C SER A 150 7.65 1.46 -8.06
N LEU A 151 8.59 0.71 -8.65
CA LEU A 151 9.19 1.02 -9.95
C LEU A 151 8.14 1.07 -11.05
N ILE A 152 7.27 0.05 -11.13
CA ILE A 152 6.22 -0.02 -12.15
C ILE A 152 5.25 1.16 -11.97
N ALA A 153 4.81 1.43 -10.75
CA ALA A 153 3.89 2.52 -10.46
C ALA A 153 4.48 3.89 -10.83
N LEU A 154 5.70 4.19 -10.38
CA LEU A 154 6.35 5.48 -10.63
C LEU A 154 6.76 5.65 -12.10
N SER A 155 6.94 4.58 -12.86
CA SER A 155 7.18 4.67 -14.31
C SER A 155 5.88 5.01 -15.07
N LEU A 156 4.73 4.52 -14.60
CA LEU A 156 3.43 4.75 -15.24
C LEU A 156 2.74 6.05 -14.79
N ALA A 157 2.94 6.47 -13.53
CA ALA A 157 2.29 7.65 -12.97
C ALA A 157 2.54 8.94 -13.77
N PRO A 158 3.76 9.26 -14.23
CA PRO A 158 4.00 10.42 -15.10
C PRO A 158 3.24 10.35 -16.42
N VAL A 159 3.15 9.17 -17.04
CA VAL A 159 2.44 8.97 -18.30
C VAL A 159 0.95 9.27 -18.13
N ILE A 160 0.36 8.82 -17.01
CA ILE A 160 -1.06 9.01 -16.71
C ILE A 160 -1.35 10.45 -16.23
N GLY A 161 -0.45 11.06 -15.46
CA GLY A 161 -0.66 12.40 -14.90
C GLY A 161 -0.34 13.56 -15.86
N MET A 162 0.36 13.31 -16.97
CA MET A 162 0.70 14.30 -17.99
C MET A 162 -0.30 14.39 -19.15
N THR A 163 -1.15 13.37 -19.34
CA THR A 163 -2.30 13.39 -20.26
C THR A 163 -3.53 14.00 -19.61
#